data_AF-A0A3M0YLQ3-F1
#
_entry.id   AF-A0A3M0YLQ3-F1
#
_cell.length_a   1.000
_cell.length_b   1.000
_cell.length_c   1.000
_cell.angle_alpha   90.00
_cell.angle_beta   90.00
_cell.angle_gamma   90.00
#
_symmetry.space_group_name_H-M   'P 1'
#
loop_
_entity.id
_entity.type
_entity.pdbx_description
1 polymer ?
#
loop_
_entity_poly.entity_id
_entity_poly.type
_entity_poly.pdbx_seq_one_letter_code
_entity_poly.pdbx_strand_id
1 'polypeptide(L)' 'RLDKTLDIRVDESGKMRVPMDELAAGFWRVKVDWQAGGKEYYTETTLIL' A
#
# COMPACT_ATOMS: atom_id res chain seq x y z
N ARG A 1 15.96 5.57 -6.01
CA ARG A 1 15.15 4.33 -5.83
C ARG A 1 13.69 4.77 -5.70
N LEU A 2 12.79 4.24 -6.54
CA LEU A 2 11.38 4.65 -6.56
C LEU A 2 10.53 3.88 -5.54
N ASP A 3 10.92 2.66 -5.18
CA ASP A 3 10.22 1.87 -4.16
C ASP A 3 10.08 2.64 -2.84
N LYS A 4 8.87 2.57 -2.28
CA LYS A 4 8.55 3.08 -0.94
C LYS A 4 7.99 1.93 -0.11
N THR A 5 8.38 1.89 1.17
CA THR A 5 7.84 0.96 2.16
C THR A 5 7.14 1.77 3.23
N LEU A 6 5.92 1.36 3.58
CA LEU A 6 5.06 2.07 4.52
C LEU A 6 4.47 1.05 5.49
N ASP A 7 4.45 1.36 6.78
CA ASP A 7 3.72 0.57 7.75
C ASP A 7 2.23 0.70 7.51
N ILE A 8 1.49 -0.40 7.57
CA ILE A 8 0.04 -0.37 7.49
C ILE A 8 -0.52 0.32 8.75
N ARG A 9 -1.14 1.48 8.55
CA ARG A 9 -1.83 2.25 9.59
C ARG A 9 -3.22 2.61 9.11
N VAL A 10 -4.22 1.99 9.72
CA VAL A 10 -5.63 2.22 9.38
C VAL A 10 -6.25 3.25 10.30
N ASP A 11 -7.13 4.08 9.75
CA ASP A 11 -8.00 4.95 10.53
C ASP A 11 -9.18 4.18 11.14
N GLU A 12 -10.05 4.87 11.88
CA GLU A 12 -11.24 4.29 12.52
C GLU A 12 -12.22 3.64 11.52
N SER A 13 -12.12 3.99 10.23
CA SER A 13 -12.92 3.39 9.15
C SER A 13 -12.25 2.16 8.51
N GLY A 14 -11.09 1.73 9.03
CA GLY A 14 -10.31 0.62 8.50
C GLY A 14 -9.57 0.97 7.21
N LYS A 15 -9.35 2.26 6.92
CA LYS A 15 -8.69 2.72 5.68
C LYS A 15 -7.34 3.36 5.97
N MET A 16 -6.38 3.13 5.09
CA MET A 16 -5.12 3.85 5.05
C MET A 16 -5.11 4.74 3.80
N ARG A 17 -4.75 6.02 3.96
CA ARG A 17 -4.50 6.92 2.83
C ARG A 17 -3.00 7.08 2.64
N VAL A 18 -2.54 6.94 1.40
CA VAL A 18 -1.13 7.10 1.02
C VAL A 18 -1.02 8.37 0.16
N PRO A 19 -0.23 9.39 0.58
CA PRO A 19 0.04 10.56 -0.25
C PRO A 19 0.74 10.14 -1.54
N MET A 20 0.18 10.53 -2.69
CA MET A 20 0.73 10.20 -4.01
C MET A 20 1.61 11.32 -4.59
N ASP A 21 1.62 12.50 -3.95
CA ASP A 21 2.20 13.74 -4.48
C ASP A 21 3.73 13.66 -4.65
N GLU A 22 4.38 12.81 -3.86
CA GLU A 22 5.84 12.59 -3.91
C GLU A 22 6.24 11.38 -4.77
N LEU A 23 5.27 10.69 -5.39
CA LEU A 23 5.54 9.58 -6.29
C LEU A 23 5.71 10.10 -7.72
N ALA A 24 6.74 9.61 -8.40
CA ALA A 24 6.92 9.89 -9.81
C ALA A 24 5.75 9.32 -10.63
N ALA A 25 5.34 10.02 -11.68
CA ALA A 25 4.34 9.53 -12.62
C ALA A 25 4.78 8.21 -13.28
N GLY A 26 3.82 7.36 -13.65
CA GLY A 26 4.08 6.11 -14.36
C GLY A 26 3.40 4.89 -13.74
N PHE A 27 3.95 3.72 -14.06
CA PHE A 27 3.41 2.43 -13.64
C PHE A 27 3.91 2.05 -12.25
N TRP A 28 2.97 1.82 -11.33
CA TRP A 28 3.25 1.41 -9.97
C TRP A 28 2.65 0.05 -9.66
N ARG A 29 3.46 -0.82 -9.06
CA ARG A 29 3.01 -2.07 -8.43
C ARG A 29 2.90 -1.85 -6.94
N VAL A 30 1.70 -2.01 -6.41
CA VAL A 30 1.41 -1.93 -4.98
C VAL A 30 1.25 -3.34 -4.43
N LYS A 31 1.98 -3.65 -3.37
CA LYS A 31 1.91 -4.91 -2.64
C LYS A 31 1.52 -4.63 -1.20
N VAL A 32 0.60 -5.41 -0.67
CA VAL A 32 0.16 -5.31 0.72
C VAL A 32 0.18 -6.70 1.32
N ASP A 33 1.03 -6.86 2.33
CA ASP A 33 1.19 -8.05 3.14
C ASP A 33 0.76 -7.71 4.57
N TRP A 34 -0.16 -8.47 5.15
CA TRP A 34 -0.58 -8.27 6.53
C TRP A 34 -1.04 -9.56 7.20
N GLN A 35 -1.08 -9.53 8.53
CA GLN A 35 -1.56 -10.64 9.35
C GLN A 35 -2.74 -10.18 10.20
N ALA A 36 -3.78 -10.99 10.28
CA ALA A 36 -4.92 -10.76 11.16
C ALA A 36 -5.38 -12.09 11.77
N GLY A 37 -5.49 -12.15 13.10
CA GLY A 37 -5.97 -13.34 13.81
C GLY A 37 -5.13 -14.59 13.54
N GLY A 38 -3.82 -14.45 13.39
CA GLY A 38 -2.91 -15.57 13.08
C GLY A 38 -2.90 -16.00 11.62
N LYS A 39 -3.74 -15.41 10.75
CA LYS A 39 -3.79 -15.70 9.31
C LYS A 39 -3.08 -14.62 8.50
N GLU A 40 -2.27 -15.05 7.54
CA GLU A 40 -1.56 -14.18 6.59
C GLU A 40 -2.42 -13.88 5.37
N TYR A 41 -2.28 -12.67 4.85
CA TYR A 41 -2.98 -12.16 3.69
C TYR A 41 -2.02 -11.40 2.77
N TYR A 42 -2.25 -11.53 1.47
CA TYR A 42 -1.50 -10.84 0.42
C TYR A 42 -2.46 -10.26 -0.61
N THR A 43 -2.20 -9.04 -1.05
CA THR A 43 -2.79 -8.50 -2.27
C THR A 43 -1.78 -7.72 -3.08
N GLU A 44 -1.93 -7.78 -4.40
CA GLU A 44 -1.13 -7.01 -5.34
C GLU A 44 -2.08 -6.31 -6.31
N THR A 45 -1.82 -5.02 -6.54
CA THR A 45 -2.56 -4.23 -7.52
C THR A 45 -1.63 -3.30 -8.28
N THR A 46 -2.11 -2.86 -9.44
CA THR A 46 -1.40 -1.96 -10.32
C THR A 46 -2.09 -0.61 -10.35
N LEU A 47 -1.30 0.47 -10.32
CA LEU A 47 -1.75 1.83 -10.49
C LEU A 47 -0.99 2.49 -11.64
N ILE A 48 -1.66 3.39 -12.36
CA ILE A 48 -1.02 4.32 -13.29
C ILE A 48 -1.26 5.71 -12.72
N LEU A 49 -0.17 6.40 -12.37
CA LEU A 49 -0.16 7.78 -11.87
C LEU A 49 0.22 8.75 -12.99
#